data_AF-A0A2V8T708-F1
#
_entry.id   AF-A0A2V8T708-F1
#
_cell.length_a   1.000
_cell.length_b   1.000
_cell.length_c   1.000
_cell.angle_alpha   90.00
_cell.angle_beta   90.00
_cell.angle_gamma   90.00
#
_symmetry.space_group_name_H-M   'P 1'
#
loop_
_entity.id
_entity.type
_entity.pdbx_description
1 polymer ?
#
loop_
_entity_poly.entity_id
_entity_poly.type
_entity_poly.pdbx_seq_one_letter_code
_entity_poly.pdbx_strand_id
1 'polypeptide(L)'
;MQEKYAQALEDYQSSLRISKEIGDRQRVAITLNNIGNAYYLQGNRLSAREYLTNAIAAVEELRGEVVGDEQQQQQFFQMMLSPYHQIIKLLLDEKKPVEAFGYAERGKARALLDTLENGRVQVTKAMTESEKSEEQRLNAQVVLINTQIYRENLRQQQEKAVLSELQNRLEKARASYEAFQINVYAAHPELKTQRGRMNPVDLGEAGKLIPDARAAILEYVVTEDRTYLFLLTKRQQPQADGDSSPAATSLKVYT
;
A
#
# COMPACT_ATOMS: atom_id res chain seq x y z
N MET A 1 -3.05 -11.86 28.57
CA MET A 1 -2.67 -11.37 27.21
C MET A 1 -3.55 -12.00 26.13
N GLN A 2 -3.72 -13.33 26.10
CA GLN A 2 -4.60 -14.02 25.13
C GLN A 2 -6.05 -13.52 25.13
N GLU A 3 -6.68 -13.35 26.30
CA GLU A 3 -8.06 -12.82 26.39
C GLU A 3 -8.20 -11.40 25.81
N LYS A 4 -7.20 -10.54 26.00
CA LYS A 4 -7.21 -9.17 25.46
C LYS A 4 -7.14 -9.14 23.93
N TYR A 5 -6.41 -10.08 23.33
CA TYR A 5 -6.34 -10.18 21.87
C TYR A 5 -7.62 -10.79 21.27
N ALA A 6 -8.25 -11.74 21.96
CA ALA A 6 -9.53 -12.30 21.52
C ALA A 6 -10.63 -11.21 21.49
N GLN A 7 -10.72 -10.41 22.55
CA GLN A 7 -11.65 -9.29 22.62
C GLN A 7 -11.36 -8.22 21.55
N ALA A 8 -10.08 -7.86 21.36
CA ALA A 8 -9.69 -6.92 20.30
C ALA A 8 -10.07 -7.43 18.90
N LEU A 9 -9.89 -8.73 18.63
CA LEU A 9 -10.28 -9.33 17.35
C LEU A 9 -11.80 -9.27 17.13
N GLU A 10 -12.61 -9.49 18.16
CA GLU A 10 -14.07 -9.38 18.07
C GLU A 10 -14.52 -7.94 17.76
N ASP A 11 -13.91 -6.96 18.44
CA ASP A 11 -14.16 -5.53 18.19
C ASP A 11 -13.73 -5.15 16.76
N TYR A 12 -12.57 -5.62 16.30
CA TYR A 12 -12.10 -5.36 14.94
C TYR A 12 -12.95 -6.05 13.88
N GLN A 13 -13.40 -7.29 14.11
CA GLN A 13 -14.33 -7.98 13.19
C GLN A 13 -15.64 -7.21 13.04
N SER A 14 -16.19 -6.71 14.16
CA SER A 14 -17.38 -5.87 14.15
C SER A 14 -17.14 -4.55 13.41
N SER A 15 -16.00 -3.90 13.67
CA SER A 15 -15.60 -2.68 12.96
C SER A 15 -15.44 -2.92 11.46
N LEU A 16 -14.81 -4.01 11.04
CA LEU A 16 -14.60 -4.37 9.65
C LEU A 16 -15.93 -4.56 8.92
N ARG A 17 -16.88 -5.26 9.55
CA ARG A 17 -18.22 -5.46 9.01
C ARG A 17 -18.95 -4.12 8.81
N ILE A 18 -18.99 -3.29 9.84
CA ILE A 18 -19.64 -1.97 9.77
C ILE A 18 -18.97 -1.10 8.69
N SER A 19 -17.64 -1.08 8.65
CA SER A 19 -16.87 -0.29 7.67
C SER A 19 -17.19 -0.72 6.23
N LYS A 20 -17.34 -2.02 5.98
CA LYS A 20 -17.78 -2.55 4.69
C LYS A 20 -19.22 -2.15 4.37
N GLU A 21 -20.13 -2.27 5.34
CA GLU A 21 -21.55 -1.92 5.18
C GLU A 21 -21.73 -0.43 4.83
N ILE A 22 -20.90 0.44 5.40
CA ILE A 22 -20.96 1.90 5.18
C ILE A 22 -20.02 2.40 4.08
N GLY A 23 -19.31 1.51 3.37
CA GLY A 23 -18.39 1.88 2.29
C GLY A 23 -17.13 2.66 2.73
N ASP A 24 -16.75 2.61 4.01
CA ASP A 24 -15.54 3.24 4.55
C ASP A 24 -14.30 2.37 4.23
N ARG A 25 -13.86 2.45 2.96
CA ARG A 25 -12.71 1.68 2.43
C ARG A 25 -11.41 1.97 3.19
N GLN A 26 -11.20 3.20 3.68
CA GLN A 26 -10.03 3.55 4.50
C GLN A 26 -10.04 2.80 5.83
N ARG A 27 -11.17 2.79 6.53
CA ARG A 27 -11.32 2.04 7.78
C ARG A 27 -11.25 0.54 7.55
N VAL A 28 -11.72 0.02 6.41
CA VAL A 28 -11.49 -1.37 6.03
C VAL A 28 -9.99 -1.69 5.99
N ALA A 29 -9.18 -0.89 5.30
CA ALA A 29 -7.72 -1.10 5.23
C ALA A 29 -7.04 -1.06 6.61
N ILE A 30 -7.37 -0.05 7.43
CA ILE A 30 -6.84 0.10 8.80
C ILE A 30 -7.23 -1.09 9.68
N THR A 31 -8.49 -1.49 9.65
CA THR A 31 -9.00 -2.58 10.48
C THR A 31 -8.39 -3.93 10.06
N LEU A 32 -8.22 -4.18 8.76
CA LEU A 32 -7.52 -5.36 8.26
C LEU A 32 -6.06 -5.42 8.77
N ASN A 33 -5.35 -4.30 8.74
CA ASN A 33 -3.99 -4.19 9.28
C ASN A 33 -3.94 -4.52 10.78
N ASN A 34 -4.89 -3.98 11.55
CA ASN A 34 -4.96 -4.21 12.99
C ASN A 34 -5.27 -5.68 13.33
N ILE A 35 -6.18 -6.32 12.58
CA ILE A 35 -6.46 -7.75 12.72
C ILE A 35 -5.21 -8.57 12.40
N GLY A 36 -4.51 -8.25 11.31
CA GLY A 36 -3.27 -8.92 10.93
C GLY A 36 -2.20 -8.84 12.02
N ASN A 37 -1.99 -7.65 12.59
CA ASN A 37 -1.07 -7.45 13.70
C ASN A 37 -1.51 -8.21 14.97
N ALA A 38 -2.80 -8.20 15.30
CA ALA A 38 -3.33 -8.96 16.44
C ALA A 38 -3.06 -10.47 16.30
N TYR A 39 -3.27 -11.05 15.11
CA TYR A 39 -2.92 -12.45 14.86
C TYR A 39 -1.43 -12.72 14.91
N TYR A 40 -0.60 -11.78 14.42
CA TYR A 40 0.86 -11.89 14.51
C TYR A 40 1.31 -11.95 15.98
N LEU A 41 0.77 -11.08 16.84
CA LEU A 41 1.06 -11.06 18.28
C LEU A 41 0.55 -12.31 19.02
N GLN A 42 -0.48 -12.98 18.50
CA GLN A 42 -0.95 -14.28 18.99
C GLN A 42 -0.09 -15.46 18.48
N GLY A 43 0.85 -15.23 17.57
CA GLY A 43 1.65 -16.28 16.92
C GLY A 43 0.93 -17.01 15.77
N ASN A 44 -0.29 -16.59 15.41
CA ASN A 44 -1.01 -17.14 14.26
C ASN A 44 -0.54 -16.46 12.95
N ARG A 45 0.60 -16.95 12.45
CA ARG A 45 1.28 -16.38 11.27
C ARG A 45 0.47 -16.50 9.98
N LEU A 46 -0.33 -17.56 9.82
CA LEU A 46 -1.14 -17.76 8.61
C LEU A 46 -2.23 -16.70 8.51
N SER A 47 -3.04 -16.54 9.56
CA SER A 47 -4.08 -15.51 9.58
C SER A 47 -3.47 -14.10 9.53
N ALA A 48 -2.37 -13.86 10.24
CA ALA A 48 -1.67 -12.58 10.17
C ALA A 48 -1.27 -12.23 8.73
N ARG A 49 -0.65 -13.15 8.00
CA ARG A 49 -0.28 -12.95 6.60
C ARG A 49 -1.49 -12.63 5.73
N GLU A 50 -2.57 -13.41 5.83
CA GLU A 50 -3.80 -13.21 5.05
C GLU A 50 -4.36 -11.79 5.25
N TYR A 51 -4.58 -11.39 6.50
CA TYR A 51 -5.15 -10.07 6.81
C TYR A 51 -4.22 -8.91 6.42
N LEU A 52 -2.90 -9.06 6.59
CA LEU A 52 -1.93 -8.06 6.14
C LEU A 52 -1.90 -7.93 4.62
N THR A 53 -1.99 -9.04 3.88
CA THR A 53 -2.06 -8.99 2.41
C THR A 53 -3.35 -8.35 1.91
N ASN A 54 -4.48 -8.62 2.59
CA ASN A 54 -5.75 -7.96 2.29
C ASN A 54 -5.71 -6.46 2.62
N ALA A 55 -5.03 -6.07 3.71
CA ALA A 55 -4.82 -4.67 4.05
C ALA A 55 -3.99 -3.95 2.98
N ILE A 56 -2.91 -4.58 2.50
CA ILE A 56 -2.10 -4.04 1.39
C ILE A 56 -2.95 -3.86 0.14
N ALA A 57 -3.76 -4.86 -0.24
CA ALA A 57 -4.63 -4.74 -1.40
C ALA A 57 -5.64 -3.58 -1.27
N ALA A 58 -6.28 -3.44 -0.10
CA ALA A 58 -7.22 -2.34 0.16
C ALA A 58 -6.54 -0.97 0.14
N VAL A 59 -5.33 -0.84 0.71
CA VAL A 59 -4.52 0.37 0.64
C VAL A 59 -4.16 0.74 -0.80
N GLU A 60 -3.78 -0.25 -1.61
CA GLU A 60 -3.38 0.00 -2.99
C GLU A 60 -4.54 0.44 -3.88
N GLU A 61 -5.74 -0.07 -3.61
CA GLU A 61 -6.98 0.38 -4.24
C GLU A 61 -7.29 1.85 -3.89
N LEU A 62 -7.13 2.22 -2.60
CA LEU A 62 -7.35 3.58 -2.11
C LEU A 62 -6.39 4.63 -2.69
N ARG A 63 -5.20 4.24 -3.16
CA ARG A 63 -4.18 5.18 -3.66
C ARG A 63 -4.65 5.99 -4.87
N GLY A 64 -5.60 5.48 -5.64
CA GLY A 64 -6.23 6.25 -6.71
C GLY A 64 -7.15 7.37 -6.21
N GLU A 65 -7.57 7.35 -4.95
CA GLU A 65 -8.71 8.13 -4.44
C GLU A 65 -8.34 9.21 -3.41
N VAL A 66 -7.06 9.33 -3.05
CA VAL A 66 -6.65 10.22 -1.95
C VAL A 66 -5.89 11.44 -2.46
N VAL A 67 -6.57 12.58 -2.39
CA VAL A 67 -5.94 13.90 -2.30
C VAL A 67 -6.67 14.70 -1.22
N GLY A 68 -5.92 15.23 -0.27
CA GLY A 68 -6.37 16.05 0.84
C GLY A 68 -5.28 17.06 1.20
N ASP A 69 -5.44 17.80 2.30
CA ASP A 69 -4.37 18.67 2.80
C ASP A 69 -3.12 17.87 3.25
N GLU A 70 -2.02 18.57 3.54
CA GLU A 70 -0.72 17.96 3.89
C GLU A 70 -0.82 16.97 5.06
N GLN A 71 -1.70 17.24 6.04
CA GLN A 71 -1.91 16.37 7.18
C GLN A 71 -2.66 15.08 6.79
N GLN A 72 -3.68 15.21 5.92
CA GLN A 72 -4.41 14.06 5.39
C GLN A 72 -3.51 13.17 4.51
N GLN A 73 -2.61 13.78 3.73
CA GLN A 73 -1.61 13.06 2.95
C GLN A 73 -0.63 12.30 3.85
N GLN A 74 -0.15 12.92 4.93
CA GLN A 74 0.75 12.27 5.88
C GLN A 74 0.09 11.06 6.59
N GLN A 75 -1.16 11.23 7.05
CA GLN A 75 -1.91 10.13 7.68
C GLN A 75 -2.17 9.00 6.68
N PHE A 76 -2.50 9.34 5.44
CA PHE A 76 -2.67 8.36 4.37
C PHE A 76 -1.37 7.60 4.08
N PHE A 77 -0.24 8.29 4.03
CA PHE A 77 1.06 7.69 3.82
C PHE A 77 1.45 6.72 4.95
N GLN A 78 1.21 7.10 6.21
CA GLN A 78 1.42 6.20 7.35
C GLN A 78 0.51 4.97 7.28
N MET A 79 -0.78 5.18 6.98
CA MET A 79 -1.73 4.09 6.75
C MET A 79 -1.28 3.18 5.60
N MET A 80 -0.69 3.76 4.55
CA MET A 80 -0.23 3.02 3.39
C MET A 80 0.92 2.08 3.75
N LEU A 81 1.90 2.56 4.52
CA LEU A 81 3.12 1.83 4.81
C LEU A 81 2.98 0.81 5.94
N SER A 82 2.10 1.04 6.91
CA SER A 82 1.95 0.14 8.06
C SER A 82 1.77 -1.34 7.67
N PRO A 83 0.86 -1.71 6.74
CA PRO A 83 0.70 -3.10 6.34
C PRO A 83 1.97 -3.72 5.72
N TYR A 84 2.75 -2.93 4.97
CA TYR A 84 4.03 -3.39 4.41
C TYR A 84 5.06 -3.65 5.51
N HIS A 85 5.18 -2.75 6.48
CA HIS A 85 6.10 -2.94 7.61
C HIS A 85 5.77 -4.21 8.40
N GLN A 86 4.49 -4.45 8.67
CA GLN A 86 4.05 -5.63 9.41
C GLN A 86 4.31 -6.93 8.63
N ILE A 87 4.05 -6.96 7.32
CA ILE A 87 4.29 -8.19 6.53
C ILE A 87 5.79 -8.46 6.36
N ILE A 88 6.62 -7.42 6.20
CA ILE A 88 8.07 -7.55 6.11
C ILE A 88 8.62 -8.17 7.39
N LYS A 89 8.23 -7.64 8.56
CA LYS A 89 8.59 -8.18 9.87
C LYS A 89 8.17 -9.65 10.00
N LEU A 90 6.91 -9.96 9.68
CA LEU A 90 6.40 -11.33 9.74
C LEU A 90 7.21 -12.30 8.86
N LEU A 91 7.53 -11.92 7.63
CA LEU A 91 8.27 -12.75 6.68
C LEU A 91 9.73 -12.95 7.11
N LEU A 92 10.36 -11.94 7.71
CA LEU A 92 11.71 -12.05 8.24
C LEU A 92 11.77 -13.01 9.45
N ASP A 93 10.77 -12.97 10.33
CA ASP A 93 10.65 -13.93 11.44
C ASP A 93 10.47 -15.37 10.94
N GLU A 94 9.87 -15.55 9.77
CA GLU A 94 9.70 -16.85 9.09
C GLU A 94 10.90 -17.25 8.22
N LYS A 95 11.99 -16.46 8.23
CA LYS A 95 13.18 -16.70 7.42
C LYS A 95 12.89 -16.69 5.91
N LYS A 96 12.00 -15.80 5.48
CA LYS A 96 11.61 -15.59 4.06
C LYS A 96 12.11 -14.24 3.53
N PRO A 97 13.43 -14.02 3.43
CA PRO A 97 14.00 -12.70 3.12
C PRO A 97 13.71 -12.23 1.70
N VAL A 98 13.55 -13.14 0.73
CA VAL A 98 13.24 -12.79 -0.67
C VAL A 98 11.83 -12.21 -0.78
N GLU A 99 10.85 -12.84 -0.13
CA GLU A 99 9.47 -12.34 -0.08
C GLU A 99 9.43 -10.99 0.67
N ALA A 100 10.13 -10.88 1.80
CA ALA A 100 10.22 -9.64 2.57
C ALA A 100 10.83 -8.48 1.74
N PHE A 101 11.90 -8.76 0.98
CA PHE A 101 12.49 -7.79 0.05
C PHE A 101 11.48 -7.32 -1.01
N GLY A 102 10.69 -8.22 -1.58
CA GLY A 102 9.65 -7.86 -2.55
C GLY A 102 8.61 -6.88 -1.97
N TYR A 103 8.20 -7.07 -0.71
CA TYR A 103 7.31 -6.12 -0.04
C TYR A 103 8.00 -4.79 0.34
N ALA A 104 9.29 -4.81 0.66
CA ALA A 104 10.09 -3.60 0.89
C ALA A 104 10.14 -2.72 -0.36
N GLU A 105 10.55 -3.31 -1.50
CA GLU A 105 10.57 -2.63 -2.79
C GLU A 105 9.17 -2.13 -3.18
N ARG A 106 8.13 -2.94 -2.94
CA ARG A 106 6.74 -2.55 -3.21
C ARG A 106 6.33 -1.36 -2.37
N GLY A 107 6.60 -1.34 -1.07
CA GLY A 107 6.28 -0.21 -0.19
C GLY A 107 7.04 1.06 -0.59
N LYS A 108 8.34 0.94 -0.87
CA LYS A 108 9.21 2.08 -1.24
C LYS A 108 8.86 2.68 -2.60
N ALA A 109 8.62 1.85 -3.62
CA ALA A 109 8.19 2.34 -4.92
C ALA A 109 6.92 3.20 -4.80
N ARG A 110 6.00 2.82 -3.91
CA ARG A 110 4.78 3.58 -3.65
C ARG A 110 5.03 4.88 -2.89
N ALA A 111 5.79 4.81 -1.80
CA ALA A 111 6.15 6.00 -1.04
C ALA A 111 6.92 7.05 -1.87
N LEU A 112 7.81 6.60 -2.74
CA LEU A 112 8.58 7.47 -3.62
C LEU A 112 7.68 8.17 -4.64
N LEU A 113 6.69 7.48 -5.22
CA LEU A 113 5.73 8.10 -6.15
C LEU A 113 4.95 9.23 -5.48
N ASP A 114 4.42 9.00 -4.29
CA ASP A 114 3.65 10.01 -3.56
C ASP A 114 4.49 11.28 -3.30
N THR A 115 5.78 11.08 -2.97
CA THR A 115 6.73 12.19 -2.77
C THR A 115 7.04 12.92 -4.09
N LEU A 116 7.08 12.19 -5.20
CA LEU A 116 7.40 12.72 -6.53
C LEU A 116 6.20 13.40 -7.22
N GLU A 117 4.96 12.97 -6.94
CA GLU A 117 3.72 13.64 -7.35
C GLU A 117 3.64 15.06 -6.77
N ASN A 118 4.08 15.23 -5.52
CA ASN A 118 4.20 16.54 -4.88
C ASN A 118 5.44 17.35 -5.34
N GLY A 119 6.36 16.73 -6.08
CA GLY A 119 7.77 17.11 -6.03
C GLY A 119 8.55 17.31 -7.33
N ARG A 120 7.94 17.20 -8.53
CA ARG A 120 8.48 17.53 -9.89
C ARG A 120 8.39 16.41 -10.93
N VAL A 121 7.80 15.25 -10.65
CA VAL A 121 7.47 14.31 -11.74
C VAL A 121 6.17 14.76 -12.38
N GLN A 122 6.23 15.13 -13.66
CA GLN A 122 5.03 15.52 -14.41
C GLN A 122 4.19 14.27 -14.72
N VAL A 123 3.47 13.76 -13.73
CA VAL A 123 2.56 12.59 -13.82
C VAL A 123 1.32 12.84 -14.69
N THR A 124 1.23 14.03 -15.28
CA THR A 124 0.19 14.47 -16.21
C THR A 124 0.74 14.86 -17.59
N LYS A 125 2.05 14.73 -17.85
CA LYS A 125 2.68 15.25 -19.08
C LYS A 125 2.10 14.66 -20.36
N ALA A 126 1.77 13.36 -20.34
CA ALA A 126 1.17 12.67 -21.47
C ALA A 126 -0.31 13.03 -21.68
N MET A 127 -0.98 13.59 -20.66
CA MET A 127 -2.39 13.94 -20.73
C MET A 127 -2.62 15.25 -21.49
N THR A 128 -3.72 15.29 -22.23
CA THR A 128 -4.28 16.52 -22.81
C THR A 128 -4.82 17.44 -21.72
N GLU A 129 -4.97 18.74 -22.01
CA GLU A 129 -5.57 19.66 -21.03
C GLU A 129 -7.02 19.34 -20.67
N SER A 130 -7.77 18.74 -21.61
CA SER A 130 -9.12 18.25 -21.34
C SER A 130 -9.09 17.13 -20.30
N GLU A 131 -8.20 16.14 -20.49
CA GLU A 131 -8.04 15.04 -19.53
C GLU A 131 -7.57 15.55 -18.17
N LYS A 132 -6.62 16.50 -18.11
CA LYS A 132 -6.18 17.09 -16.84
C LYS A 132 -7.31 17.80 -16.10
N SER A 133 -8.10 18.60 -16.83
CA SER A 133 -9.23 19.33 -16.27
C SER A 133 -10.32 18.39 -15.76
N GLU A 134 -10.59 17.31 -16.52
CA GLU A 134 -11.56 16.29 -16.12
C GLU A 134 -11.09 15.47 -14.91
N GLU A 135 -9.81 15.10 -14.87
CA GLU A 135 -9.21 14.43 -13.70
C GLU A 135 -9.34 15.30 -12.46
N GLN A 136 -9.02 16.60 -12.57
CA GLN A 136 -9.17 17.57 -11.48
C GLN A 136 -10.63 17.70 -11.02
N ARG A 137 -11.58 17.77 -11.96
CA ARG A 137 -13.01 17.89 -11.66
C ARG A 137 -13.54 16.67 -10.92
N LEU A 138 -13.24 15.47 -11.44
CA LEU A 138 -13.67 14.20 -10.85
C LEU A 138 -13.02 14.00 -9.47
N ASN A 139 -11.74 14.31 -9.34
CA ASN A 139 -11.05 14.26 -8.06
C ASN A 139 -11.66 15.24 -7.03
N ALA A 140 -11.90 16.49 -7.42
CA ALA A 140 -12.53 17.49 -6.55
C ALA A 140 -13.93 17.05 -6.06
N GLN A 141 -14.69 16.33 -6.90
CA GLN A 141 -15.98 15.77 -6.52
C GLN A 141 -15.84 14.71 -5.42
N VAL A 142 -14.88 13.79 -5.55
CA VAL A 142 -14.59 12.77 -4.52
C VAL A 142 -14.19 13.43 -3.20
N VAL A 143 -13.28 14.40 -3.24
CA VAL A 143 -12.79 15.13 -2.06
C VAL A 143 -13.90 15.87 -1.33
N LEU A 144 -14.77 16.56 -2.08
CA LEU A 144 -15.90 17.28 -1.51
C LEU A 144 -16.84 16.33 -0.76
N ILE A 145 -17.15 15.17 -1.35
CA ILE A 145 -18.06 14.19 -0.73
C ILE A 145 -17.41 13.56 0.50
N ASN A 146 -16.12 13.20 0.45
CA ASN A 146 -15.38 12.70 1.61
C ASN A 146 -15.40 13.69 2.78
N THR A 147 -15.22 14.98 2.48
CA THR A 147 -15.30 16.05 3.49
C THR A 147 -16.71 16.16 4.08
N GLN A 148 -17.75 16.00 3.27
CA GLN A 148 -19.15 15.99 3.73
C GLN A 148 -19.43 14.81 4.65
N ILE A 149 -18.98 13.61 4.28
CA ILE A 149 -19.11 12.39 5.09
C ILE A 149 -18.38 12.55 6.43
N TYR A 150 -17.16 13.05 6.41
CA TYR A 150 -16.38 13.28 7.63
C TYR A 150 -17.11 14.24 8.59
N ARG A 151 -17.61 15.37 8.07
CA ARG A 151 -18.37 16.34 8.87
C ARG A 151 -19.65 15.73 9.44
N GLU A 152 -20.36 14.94 8.66
CA GLU A 152 -21.58 14.25 9.13
C GLU A 152 -21.25 13.23 10.22
N ASN A 153 -20.16 12.47 10.09
CA ASN A 153 -19.69 11.52 11.11
C ASN A 153 -19.31 12.19 12.43
N LEU A 154 -18.82 13.45 12.40
CA LEU A 154 -18.50 14.22 13.60
C LEU A 154 -19.73 14.79 14.33
N ARG A 155 -20.92 14.77 13.72
CA ARG A 155 -22.14 15.29 14.37
C ARG A 155 -22.55 14.39 15.54
N GLN A 156 -23.03 15.01 16.63
CA GLN A 156 -23.55 14.29 17.80
C GLN A 156 -24.82 13.48 17.48
N GLN A 157 -25.65 13.97 16.57
CA GLN A 157 -26.82 13.27 16.05
C GLN A 157 -26.60 13.04 14.55
N GLN A 158 -26.10 11.85 14.22
CA GLN A 158 -25.84 11.46 12.85
C GLN A 158 -27.15 11.16 12.12
N GLU A 159 -27.34 11.75 10.95
CA GLU A 159 -28.45 11.42 10.08
C GLU A 159 -28.07 10.25 9.16
N LYS A 160 -28.43 9.03 9.56
CA LYS A 160 -28.11 7.81 8.80
C LYS A 160 -28.53 7.87 7.32
N ALA A 161 -29.65 8.54 7.03
CA ALA A 161 -30.12 8.74 5.66
C ALA A 161 -29.17 9.63 4.84
N VAL A 162 -28.68 10.73 5.44
CA VAL A 162 -27.70 11.63 4.80
C VAL A 162 -26.38 10.91 4.57
N LEU A 163 -25.88 10.15 5.55
CA LEU A 163 -24.67 9.33 5.38
C LEU A 163 -24.81 8.33 4.23
N SER A 164 -25.93 7.61 4.17
CA SER A 164 -26.21 6.65 3.11
C SER A 164 -26.28 7.33 1.72
N GLU A 165 -26.91 8.50 1.63
CA GLU A 165 -26.93 9.26 0.38
C GLU A 165 -25.53 9.71 -0.04
N LEU A 166 -24.74 10.27 0.89
CA LEU A 166 -23.38 10.71 0.63
C LEU A 166 -22.48 9.55 0.21
N GLN A 167 -22.62 8.38 0.83
CA GLN A 167 -21.92 7.15 0.45
C GLN A 167 -22.28 6.71 -0.96
N ASN A 168 -23.57 6.69 -1.30
CA ASN A 168 -24.01 6.37 -2.66
C ASN A 168 -23.46 7.36 -3.70
N ARG A 169 -23.39 8.65 -3.35
CA ARG A 169 -22.78 9.68 -4.21
C ARG A 169 -21.27 9.48 -4.34
N LEU A 170 -20.58 9.12 -3.25
CA LEU A 170 -19.16 8.83 -3.24
C LEU A 170 -18.84 7.64 -4.16
N GLU A 171 -19.58 6.54 -4.03
CA GLU A 171 -19.38 5.36 -4.89
C GLU A 171 -19.59 5.69 -6.37
N LYS A 172 -20.59 6.50 -6.72
CA LYS A 172 -20.79 6.97 -8.11
C LYS A 172 -19.65 7.87 -8.60
N ALA A 173 -19.17 8.78 -7.76
CA ALA A 173 -18.05 9.66 -8.10
C ALA A 173 -16.76 8.86 -8.30
N ARG A 174 -16.50 7.88 -7.42
CA ARG A 174 -15.38 6.93 -7.54
C ARG A 174 -15.45 6.11 -8.82
N ALA A 175 -16.60 5.49 -9.11
CA ALA A 175 -16.77 4.71 -10.34
C ALA A 175 -16.51 5.56 -11.60
N SER A 176 -16.90 6.84 -11.57
CA SER A 176 -16.64 7.78 -12.67
C SER A 176 -15.14 8.09 -12.80
N TYR A 177 -14.46 8.31 -11.67
CA TYR A 177 -13.02 8.53 -11.62
C TYR A 177 -12.22 7.29 -12.06
N GLU A 178 -12.59 6.10 -11.61
CA GLU A 178 -11.99 4.83 -12.02
C GLU A 178 -12.16 4.58 -13.52
N ALA A 179 -13.36 4.80 -14.07
CA ALA A 179 -13.62 4.68 -15.50
C ALA A 179 -12.76 5.66 -16.33
N PHE A 180 -12.65 6.91 -15.86
CA PHE A 180 -11.75 7.89 -16.46
C PHE A 180 -10.29 7.41 -16.42
N GLN A 181 -9.81 6.92 -15.27
CA GLN A 181 -8.45 6.39 -15.15
C GLN A 181 -8.19 5.22 -16.11
N ILE A 182 -9.12 4.28 -16.24
CA ILE A 182 -9.00 3.15 -17.19
C ILE A 182 -8.80 3.67 -18.61
N ASN A 183 -9.60 4.66 -19.03
CA ASN A 183 -9.51 5.25 -20.36
C ASN A 183 -8.18 6.00 -20.57
N VAL A 184 -7.78 6.82 -19.60
CA VAL A 184 -6.50 7.54 -19.65
C VAL A 184 -5.31 6.59 -19.75
N TYR A 185 -5.32 5.48 -19.00
CA TYR A 185 -4.25 4.49 -19.08
C TYR A 185 -4.28 3.61 -20.33
N ALA A 186 -5.45 3.48 -20.97
CA ALA A 186 -5.56 2.83 -22.28
C ALA A 186 -5.01 3.75 -23.40
N ALA A 187 -5.27 5.05 -23.30
CA ALA A 187 -4.79 6.06 -24.25
C ALA A 187 -3.29 6.37 -24.09
N HIS A 188 -2.80 6.41 -22.84
CA HIS A 188 -1.42 6.76 -22.50
C HIS A 188 -0.80 5.69 -21.58
N PRO A 189 -0.42 4.51 -22.10
CA PRO A 189 0.11 3.41 -21.29
C PRO A 189 1.33 3.78 -20.44
N GLU A 190 2.15 4.73 -20.89
CA GLU A 190 3.30 5.26 -20.16
C GLU A 190 2.93 5.93 -18.83
N LEU A 191 1.69 6.42 -18.69
CA LEU A 191 1.22 6.99 -17.43
C LEU A 191 1.15 5.94 -16.32
N LYS A 192 0.96 4.65 -16.64
CA LYS A 192 1.01 3.58 -15.63
C LYS A 192 2.39 3.53 -14.97
N THR A 193 3.44 3.67 -15.76
CA THR A 193 4.82 3.68 -15.28
C THR A 193 5.15 4.99 -14.56
N GLN A 194 4.71 6.13 -15.09
CA GLN A 194 4.97 7.46 -14.48
C GLN A 194 4.25 7.64 -13.14
N ARG A 195 3.03 7.08 -13.00
CA ARG A 195 2.27 7.01 -11.74
C ARG A 195 2.59 5.75 -10.94
N GLY A 196 3.72 5.13 -11.30
CA GLY A 196 4.34 3.92 -10.78
C GLY A 196 3.42 2.79 -10.39
N ARG A 197 2.36 2.54 -11.16
CA ARG A 197 1.63 1.26 -11.24
C ARG A 197 2.50 0.12 -11.82
N MET A 198 3.82 0.21 -11.69
CA MET A 198 4.76 -0.85 -12.03
C MET A 198 4.71 -1.97 -10.97
N ASN A 199 5.11 -3.16 -11.40
CA ASN A 199 5.42 -4.24 -10.46
C ASN A 199 6.72 -3.87 -9.71
N PRO A 200 6.81 -4.21 -8.41
CA PRO A 200 8.06 -4.07 -7.65
C PRO A 200 9.18 -4.83 -8.36
N VAL A 201 10.39 -4.27 -8.32
CA VAL A 201 11.58 -4.93 -8.84
C VAL A 201 11.78 -6.22 -8.06
N ASP A 202 11.76 -7.37 -8.74
CA ASP A 202 12.05 -8.63 -8.08
C ASP A 202 13.55 -8.79 -7.81
N LEU A 203 13.93 -9.78 -6.97
CA LEU A 203 15.34 -9.98 -6.61
C LEU A 203 16.25 -10.25 -7.83
N GLY A 204 15.71 -10.89 -8.87
CA GLY A 204 16.44 -11.17 -10.11
C GLY A 204 16.71 -9.90 -10.90
N GLU A 205 15.70 -9.04 -11.04
CA GLU A 205 15.82 -7.73 -11.67
C GLU A 205 16.74 -6.78 -10.90
N ALA A 206 16.61 -6.72 -9.58
CA ALA A 206 17.52 -5.94 -8.72
C ALA A 206 18.97 -6.44 -8.87
N GLY A 207 19.16 -7.76 -8.99
CA GLY A 207 20.45 -8.37 -9.25
C GLY A 207 21.14 -7.92 -10.55
N LYS A 208 20.37 -7.65 -11.61
CA LYS A 208 20.89 -7.18 -12.90
C LYS A 208 21.51 -5.78 -12.79
N LEU A 209 21.10 -4.99 -11.80
CA LEU A 209 21.63 -3.65 -11.55
C LEU A 209 23.00 -3.68 -10.87
N ILE A 210 23.44 -4.83 -10.36
CA ILE A 210 24.75 -4.99 -9.71
C ILE A 210 25.81 -5.31 -10.78
N PRO A 211 26.72 -4.38 -11.11
CA PRO A 211 27.66 -4.57 -12.22
C PRO A 211 28.66 -5.70 -11.96
N ASP A 212 29.21 -5.80 -10.75
CA ASP A 212 30.22 -6.80 -10.38
C ASP A 212 30.20 -7.13 -8.88
N ALA A 213 31.13 -7.98 -8.43
CA ALA A 213 31.22 -8.43 -7.03
C ALA A 213 31.75 -7.37 -6.04
N ARG A 214 32.12 -6.17 -6.51
CA ARG A 214 32.54 -5.03 -5.67
C ARG A 214 31.39 -4.06 -5.42
N ALA A 215 30.29 -4.19 -6.15
CA ALA A 215 29.08 -3.41 -5.97
C ALA A 215 28.06 -4.15 -5.10
N ALA A 216 27.27 -3.37 -4.37
CA ALA A 216 26.16 -3.85 -3.57
C ALA A 216 24.98 -2.87 -3.68
N ILE A 217 23.77 -3.40 -3.58
CA ILE A 217 22.57 -2.59 -3.37
C ILE A 217 22.17 -2.75 -1.92
N LEU A 218 21.90 -1.62 -1.29
CA LEU A 218 21.38 -1.53 0.07
C LEU A 218 19.96 -1.03 -0.01
N GLU A 219 19.02 -1.87 0.41
CA GLU A 219 17.63 -1.50 0.61
C GLU A 219 17.32 -1.54 2.10
N TYR A 220 16.65 -0.53 2.63
CA TYR A 220 16.34 -0.49 4.05
C TYR A 220 14.90 -0.06 4.32
N VAL A 221 14.33 -0.64 5.37
CA VAL A 221 12.97 -0.37 5.83
C VAL A 221 13.04 0.01 7.30
N VAL A 222 12.57 1.21 7.63
CA VAL A 222 12.48 1.69 9.00
C VAL A 222 11.06 1.42 9.51
N THR A 223 10.92 0.50 10.45
CA THR A 223 9.68 0.25 11.17
C THR A 223 9.67 1.04 12.49
N GLU A 224 8.55 1.00 13.21
CA GLU A 224 8.44 1.71 14.51
C GLU A 224 9.45 1.21 15.55
N ASP A 225 9.86 -0.06 15.46
CA ASP A 225 10.68 -0.73 16.46
C ASP A 225 12.11 -1.06 15.99
N ARG A 226 12.36 -1.19 14.67
CA ARG A 226 13.65 -1.66 14.12
C ARG A 226 13.90 -1.10 12.71
N THR A 227 15.14 -1.19 12.26
CA THR A 227 15.50 -0.98 10.85
C THR A 227 15.98 -2.29 10.25
N TYR A 228 15.39 -2.69 9.12
CA TYR A 228 15.82 -3.85 8.36
C TYR A 228 16.67 -3.40 7.19
N LEU A 229 17.86 -3.98 7.03
CA LEU A 229 18.76 -3.70 5.91
C LEU A 229 18.93 -4.95 5.04
N PHE A 230 18.44 -4.88 3.81
CA PHE A 230 18.63 -5.86 2.76
C PHE A 230 19.90 -5.51 1.97
N LEU A 231 20.90 -6.39 2.05
CA LEU A 231 22.15 -6.30 1.30
C LEU A 231 22.09 -7.26 0.12
N LEU A 232 22.11 -6.73 -1.09
CA LEU A 232 22.18 -7.48 -2.33
C LEU A 232 23.60 -7.38 -2.89
N THR A 233 24.21 -8.52 -3.22
CA THR A 233 25.55 -8.59 -3.84
C THR A 233 25.59 -9.65 -4.93
N LYS A 234 26.53 -9.58 -5.86
CA LYS A 234 26.79 -10.71 -6.76
C LYS A 234 27.40 -11.89 -6.01
N ARG A 235 26.92 -13.12 -6.27
CA ARG A 235 27.54 -14.36 -5.78
C ARG A 235 28.91 -14.53 -6.43
N GLN A 236 29.91 -14.84 -5.62
CA GLN A 236 31.24 -15.13 -6.10
C GLN A 236 31.41 -16.60 -6.56
N GLN A 237 30.54 -17.54 -6.13
CA GLN A 237 30.51 -18.96 -6.53
C GLN A 237 29.10 -19.58 -6.38
N PRO A 238 28.73 -20.62 -7.16
CA PRO A 238 27.51 -21.40 -6.95
C PRO A 238 27.62 -22.28 -5.69
N GLN A 239 26.51 -22.44 -4.95
CA GLN A 239 26.44 -23.42 -3.85
C GLN A 239 26.48 -24.85 -4.39
N ALA A 240 27.08 -25.76 -3.63
CA ALA A 240 27.28 -27.17 -3.99
C ALA A 240 25.98 -28.02 -4.01
N ASP A 241 24.84 -27.45 -3.62
CA ASP A 241 23.59 -28.19 -3.44
C ASP A 241 22.60 -27.90 -4.57
N GLY A 242 22.86 -28.46 -5.75
CA GLY A 242 21.84 -28.86 -6.76
C GLY A 242 20.79 -27.86 -7.25
N ASP A 243 20.80 -26.61 -6.82
CA ASP A 243 19.81 -25.60 -7.16
C ASP A 243 20.22 -24.88 -8.46
N SER A 244 19.58 -25.29 -9.55
CA SER A 244 19.84 -24.82 -10.92
C SER A 244 19.22 -23.46 -11.24
N SER A 245 18.96 -22.62 -10.21
CA SER A 245 18.34 -21.32 -10.41
C SER A 245 19.37 -20.25 -10.87
N PRO A 246 19.17 -19.61 -12.04
CA PRO A 246 20.11 -18.65 -12.62
C PRO A 246 19.96 -17.24 -12.00
N ALA A 247 20.15 -17.13 -10.69
CA ALA A 247 20.26 -15.81 -10.04
C ALA A 247 21.64 -15.69 -9.36
N ALA A 248 22.57 -15.02 -10.03
CA ALA A 248 23.90 -14.67 -9.54
C ALA A 248 23.89 -13.66 -8.37
N THR A 249 22.79 -13.56 -7.62
CA THR A 249 22.53 -12.54 -6.60
C THR A 249 22.40 -13.22 -5.23
N SER A 250 23.10 -12.69 -4.23
CA SER A 250 22.97 -13.04 -2.82
C SER A 250 22.18 -11.95 -2.13
N LEU A 251 21.27 -12.36 -1.22
CA LEU A 251 20.51 -11.47 -0.36
C LEU A 251 20.81 -11.81 1.10
N LYS A 252 21.24 -10.81 1.87
CA LYS A 252 21.42 -10.91 3.33
C LYS A 252 20.56 -9.84 4.00
N VAL A 253 20.04 -10.14 5.19
CA VAL A 253 19.25 -9.19 5.98
C VAL A 253 19.94 -8.94 7.30
N TYR A 254 20.06 -7.67 7.66
CA TYR A 254 20.56 -7.21 8.96
C TYR A 254 19.46 -6.46 9.69
N THR A 255 19.52 -6.47 11.02
CA THR A 255 18.55 -5.86 11.94
C THR A 255 19.26 -5.07 13.01
#